data_AF-A0A2Z2NMR1-F1
#
_entry.id   AF-A0A2Z2NMR1-F1
#
_cell.length_a   1.000
_cell.length_b   1.000
_cell.length_c   1.000
_cell.angle_alpha   90.00
_cell.angle_beta   90.00
_cell.angle_gamma   90.00
#
_symmetry.space_group_name_H-M   'P 1'
#
loop_
_entity.id
_entity.type
_entity.pdbx_description
1 polymer ?
#
loop_
_entity_poly.entity_id
_entity_poly.type
_entity_poly.pdbx_seq_one_letter_code
_entity_poly.pdbx_strand_id
1 'polypeptide(L)' 'MILFLLVLIFGAQNVGLVDIHFLRWRFEIPRSVLISIVLLVGVFIGWSARTLGDVFKCKPKNS' A
#
# COMPACT_ATOMS: atom_id res chain seq x y z
N MET A 1 5.22 12.84 12.36
CA MET A 1 4.58 12.18 13.52
C MET A 1 3.15 11.70 13.23
N ILE A 2 2.34 12.45 12.46
CA ILE A 2 0.95 12.04 12.11
C ILE A 2 0.87 10.64 11.47
N LEU A 3 1.77 10.32 10.53
CA LEU A 3 1.75 9.00 9.87
C LEU A 3 2.00 7.85 10.84
N PHE A 4 2.88 8.05 11.82
CA PHE A 4 3.23 7.00 12.78
C PHE A 4 2.05 6.65 13.70
N LEU A 5 1.35 7.67 14.20
CA LEU A 5 0.10 7.52 14.95
C LEU A 5 -0.98 6.82 14.13
N LEU A 6 -1.09 7.18 12.85
CA LEU A 6 -2.06 6.57 11.94
C LEU A 6 -1.78 5.07 11.79
N VAL A 7 -0.52 4.67 11.58
CA VAL A 7 -0.13 3.25 11.45
C VAL A 7 -0.42 2.46 12.73
N LEU A 8 -0.21 3.04 13.91
CA LEU A 8 -0.50 2.38 15.19
C LEU A 8 -2.01 2.16 15.41
N ILE A 9 -2.83 3.19 15.23
CA ILE A 9 -4.29 3.10 15.35
C ILE A 9 -4.83 2.11 14.32
N PHE A 10 -4.30 2.20 13.11
CA PHE A 10 -4.64 1.32 12.01
C PHE A 10 -4.30 -0.14 12.34
N GLY A 11 -3.12 -0.43 12.85
CA GLY A 11 -2.71 -1.77 13.28
C GLY A 11 -3.61 -2.32 14.39
N ALA A 12 -3.85 -1.53 15.44
CA ALA A 12 -4.64 -1.93 16.60
C ALA A 12 -6.12 -2.20 16.26
N GLN A 13 -6.75 -1.39 15.42
CA GLN A 13 -8.14 -1.60 15.00
C GLN A 13 -8.31 -2.78 14.06
N ASN A 14 -7.27 -3.11 13.28
CA ASN A 14 -7.34 -4.12 12.23
C ASN A 14 -6.70 -5.47 12.64
N VAL A 15 -6.50 -5.72 13.94
CA VAL A 15 -6.08 -7.04 14.47
C VAL A 15 -7.13 -8.13 14.19
N GLY A 16 -8.40 -7.75 13.98
CA GLY A 16 -9.45 -8.71 13.67
C GLY A 16 -9.16 -9.51 12.40
N LEU A 17 -9.27 -10.83 12.49
CA LEU A 17 -9.14 -11.77 11.38
C LEU A 17 -10.29 -11.58 10.37
N VAL A 18 -9.97 -11.68 9.09
CA VAL A 18 -10.95 -11.79 7.99
C VAL A 18 -10.77 -13.14 7.32
N ASP A 19 -11.89 -13.83 7.18
CA ASP A 19 -12.01 -15.01 6.32
C ASP A 19 -12.07 -14.56 4.86
N ILE A 20 -11.05 -14.87 4.09
CA ILE A 20 -11.04 -14.66 2.64
C ILE A 20 -11.35 -15.99 1.96
N HIS A 21 -12.48 -16.03 1.26
CA HIS A 21 -12.87 -17.15 0.41
C HIS A 21 -12.47 -16.88 -1.04
N PHE A 22 -11.39 -17.50 -1.49
CA PHE A 22 -10.94 -17.41 -2.88
C PHE A 22 -11.17 -18.73 -3.61
N LEU A 23 -12.28 -18.83 -4.36
CA LEU A 23 -12.73 -19.96 -5.19
C LEU A 23 -12.86 -21.33 -4.47
N ARG A 24 -11.78 -21.85 -3.89
CA ARG A 24 -11.68 -23.10 -3.10
C ARG A 24 -10.79 -22.93 -1.85
N TRP A 25 -9.97 -21.89 -1.80
CA TRP A 25 -9.05 -21.65 -0.70
C TRP A 25 -9.72 -20.79 0.37
N ARG A 26 -9.57 -21.22 1.62
CA ARG A 26 -9.99 -20.49 2.81
C ARG A 26 -8.73 -20.05 3.53
N PHE A 27 -8.54 -18.74 3.64
CA PHE A 27 -7.42 -18.18 4.36
C PHE A 27 -7.92 -17.16 5.35
N GLU A 28 -7.52 -17.33 6.61
CA GLU A 28 -7.72 -16.35 7.66
C GLU A 28 -6.48 -15.48 7.72
N ILE A 29 -6.63 -14.20 7.35
CA ILE A 29 -5.54 -13.23 7.41
C ILE A 29 -6.01 -12.05 8.26
N PRO A 30 -5.16 -11.50 9.14
CA PRO A 30 -5.50 -10.28 9.88
C PRO A 30 -5.77 -9.12 8.90
N ARG A 31 -6.84 -8.35 9.11
CA ARG A 31 -7.16 -7.17 8.27
C ARG A 31 -5.98 -6.21 8.19
N SER A 32 -5.20 -6.10 9.26
CA SER A 32 -4.01 -5.25 9.36
C SER A 32 -2.93 -5.62 8.34
N VAL A 33 -2.71 -6.93 8.12
CA VAL A 33 -1.73 -7.44 7.16
C VAL A 33 -2.18 -7.13 5.74
N LEU A 34 -3.45 -7.39 5.42
CA LEU A 34 -4.02 -7.10 4.10
C LEU A 34 -3.83 -5.62 3.74
N ILE A 35 -4.20 -4.72 4.65
CA ILE A 35 -4.19 -3.30 4.35
C ILE A 35 -2.78 -2.72 4.40
N SER A 36 -1.87 -3.28 5.22
CA SER A 36 -0.45 -2.94 5.17
C SER A 36 0.18 -3.26 3.81
N ILE A 37 -0.17 -4.42 3.23
CA ILE A 37 0.28 -4.80 1.88
C ILE A 37 -0.25 -3.81 0.83
N VAL A 38 -1.54 -3.48 0.90
CA VAL A 38 -2.14 -2.49 -0.03
C VAL A 38 -1.46 -1.12 0.10
N LEU A 39 -1.16 -0.68 1.31
CA LEU A 39 -0.43 0.56 1.56
C LEU A 39 0.98 0.52 0.96
N LEU A 40 1.73 -0.56 1.19
CA LEU A 40 3.06 -0.73 0.63
C LEU A 40 3.04 -0.69 -0.91
N VAL A 41 2.09 -1.38 -1.52
CA VAL A 41 1.91 -1.36 -2.99
C VAL A 41 1.57 0.05 -3.48
N GLY A 42 0.64 0.75 -2.81
CA GLY A 42 0.27 2.12 -3.16
C GLY A 42 1.45 3.10 -3.05
N VAL A 43 2.26 3.01 -1.98
CA VAL A 43 3.48 3.81 -1.82
C VAL A 43 4.50 3.47 -2.90
N PHE A 44 4.69 2.20 -3.21
CA PHE A 44 5.63 1.76 -4.24
C PHE A 44 5.23 2.26 -5.63
N ILE A 45 3.95 2.18 -5.98
CA ILE A 45 3.40 2.72 -7.23
C ILE A 45 3.56 4.25 -7.27
N GLY A 46 3.17 4.94 -6.19
CA GLY A 46 3.27 6.40 -6.11
C GLY A 46 4.70 6.90 -6.20
N TRP A 47 5.65 6.21 -5.55
CA TRP A 47 7.08 6.48 -5.67
C TRP A 47 7.53 6.23 -7.11
N SER A 48 7.25 5.06 -7.67
CA SER A 48 7.64 4.72 -9.06
C SER A 48 7.11 5.74 -10.07
N ALA A 49 5.85 6.17 -9.92
CA ALA A 49 5.23 7.18 -10.77
C ALA A 49 5.90 8.56 -10.61
N ARG A 50 6.26 8.96 -9.39
CA ARG A 50 7.00 10.19 -9.14
C ARG A 50 8.40 10.15 -9.74
N THR A 51 9.15 9.06 -9.52
CA THR A 51 10.49 8.89 -10.08
C THR A 51 10.46 8.85 -11.61
N LEU A 52 9.50 8.15 -12.22
CA LEU A 52 9.32 8.22 -13.68
C LEU A 52 8.95 9.64 -14.12
N GLY A 53 8.00 10.29 -13.46
CA GLY A 53 7.57 11.65 -13.77
C GLY A 53 8.71 12.68 -13.70
N ASP A 54 9.57 12.59 -12.68
CA ASP A 54 10.74 13.43 -12.52
C ASP A 54 11.80 13.15 -13.61
N VAL A 55 11.98 11.88 -14.01
CA VAL A 55 12.84 11.50 -15.15
C VAL A 55 12.29 12.03 -16.47
N PHE A 56 10.98 11.94 -16.71
CA PHE A 56 10.33 12.50 -17.91
C PHE A 56 10.41 14.04 -17.95
N LYS A 57 10.42 14.70 -16.79
CA LYS A 57 10.58 16.16 -16.69
C LYS A 57 11.99 16.65 -17.06
N CYS A 58 13.02 15.84 -16.79
CA CYS A 58 14.42 16.15 -17.12
C CYS A 58 14.80 15.85 -18.59
N LYS A 59 13.88 15.35 -19.42
CA LYS A 59 14.09 15.24 -20.87
C LYS A 59 13.83 16.62 -21.49
N PRO A 60 14.86 17.33 -22.04
CA PRO A 60 14.61 18.56 -22.79
C PRO A 60 13.67 18.24 -23.95
N LYS A 61 12.60 19.02 -24.08
CA LYS A 61 11.69 19.01 -25.20
C LYS A 61 12.46 19.44 -26.46
N ASN A 62 13.09 18.49 -27.12
CA ASN A 62 13.63 18.65 -28.47
C ASN A 62 12.72 17.89 -29.43
N SER A 63 11.80 18.62 -30.04
CA SER A 63 11.50 18.51 -31.47
C SER A 63 10.76 19.74 -31.94
#